data_AF-A0A3D6A5H5-F1
#
_entry.id   AF-A0A3D6A5H5-F1
#
_cell.length_a   1.000
_cell.length_b   1.000
_cell.length_c   1.000
_cell.angle_alpha   90.00
_cell.angle_beta   90.00
_cell.angle_gamma   90.00
#
_symmetry.space_group_name_H-M   'P 1'
#
loop_
_entity.id
_entity.type
_entity.pdbx_description
1 polymer ?
#
loop_
_entity_poly.entity_id
_entity_poly.type
_entity_poly.pdbx_seq_one_letter_code
_entity_poly.pdbx_strand_id
1 'polypeptide(L)'
;MSIEAVSEALGVEVGPMDRVSITVASPDVIRSWSKGEVKNPETINYRTFKPEPGGLFCQKIFGPVRDYECACGKYKRIKYKGVVCDRCGVEVTVSRVRRDRMGHIELAVPVSHIWFLKSMPSRLGLLLNMTAKSLERVLYYEQYMVTDPGNTPLEEKQLLSDKEYREAQDEFGDEFEAKMGAEAVRDVLGRIELEDELEDLYEQMHETKSKQIKKKLASRLKVTQGFIKSGASPEWMILDSIPVIPPDLRPLVPLEGGRFATSDLNDLYRRVINRNNRLKNLLQLKTPDVIIHNEKRMLQEAVDALFDNGRHGRAITGSGNRALKSLSDMLKGKQGRFRQNLLGKRVDYSGRSVIVIGPELKLHQCGLPKKMALILFEPFIIRRLKELGFVHTVRGARKMIESRSPEVWDILEEVTKGHPVLLNRAPTLHRLSIQAFEPVLIEGNA
;
A
#
# COMPACT_ATOMS: atom_id res chain seq x y z
N MET A 1 -5.30 27.45 13.80
CA MET A 1 -5.90 26.21 14.34
C MET A 1 -4.76 25.34 14.82
N SER A 2 -4.72 24.97 16.09
CA SER A 2 -3.70 24.05 16.61
C SER A 2 -3.81 22.71 15.87
N ILE A 3 -2.68 22.01 15.73
CA ILE A 3 -2.64 20.66 15.15
C ILE A 3 -3.58 19.73 15.92
N GLU A 4 -3.70 19.95 17.23
CA GLU A 4 -4.62 19.25 18.14
C GLU A 4 -6.09 19.43 17.76
N ALA A 5 -6.55 20.66 17.51
CA ALA A 5 -7.94 20.91 17.10
C ALA A 5 -8.27 20.30 15.73
N VAL A 6 -7.26 20.19 14.85
CA VAL A 6 -7.41 19.49 13.57
C VAL A 6 -7.44 17.97 13.80
N SER A 7 -6.55 17.40 14.61
CA SER A 7 -6.53 15.98 14.93
C SER A 7 -7.80 15.50 15.64
N GLU A 8 -8.35 16.31 16.54
CA GLU A 8 -9.59 16.06 17.28
C GLU A 8 -10.81 16.11 16.33
N ALA A 9 -10.85 17.09 15.41
CA ALA A 9 -11.85 17.15 14.35
C ALA A 9 -11.71 16.00 13.32
N LEU A 10 -10.50 15.45 13.15
CA LEU A 10 -10.23 14.32 12.26
C LEU A 10 -10.45 12.96 12.94
N GLY A 11 -10.70 12.91 14.26
CA GLY A 11 -10.97 11.70 15.02
C GLY A 11 -9.77 10.75 15.15
N VAL A 12 -8.55 11.27 15.07
CA VAL A 12 -7.32 10.47 15.20
C VAL A 12 -6.44 11.10 16.28
N GLU A 13 -6.36 10.45 17.43
CA GLU A 13 -5.32 10.74 18.42
C GLU A 13 -3.99 10.23 17.88
N VAL A 14 -3.20 11.12 17.28
CA VAL A 14 -1.79 10.83 16.97
C VAL A 14 -0.97 11.61 17.99
N GLY A 15 -0.53 10.94 19.05
CA GLY A 15 0.48 11.49 19.95
C GLY A 15 1.77 11.79 19.18
N PRO A 16 2.67 12.64 19.71
CA PRO A 16 3.94 12.92 19.07
C PRO A 16 4.73 11.61 18.90
N MET A 17 5.02 11.24 17.65
CA MET A 17 5.77 10.05 17.30
C MET A 17 7.20 10.45 16.93
N ASP A 18 8.16 10.14 17.80
CA ASP A 18 9.57 10.53 17.62
C ASP A 18 10.36 9.58 16.71
N ARG A 19 9.87 8.33 16.56
CA ARG A 19 10.58 7.27 15.83
C ARG A 19 9.61 6.41 15.02
N VAL A 20 10.04 6.01 13.83
CA VAL A 20 9.34 5.05 12.97
C VAL A 20 10.23 3.82 12.80
N SER A 21 9.70 2.64 13.12
CA SER A 21 10.35 1.35 12.90
C SER A 21 9.62 0.55 11.81
N ILE A 22 10.33 -0.42 11.23
CA ILE A 22 9.79 -1.37 10.25
C ILE A 22 10.24 -2.78 10.65
N THR A 23 9.31 -3.72 10.63
CA THR A 23 9.57 -5.13 10.91
C THR A 23 8.75 -6.02 9.97
N VAL A 24 9.07 -7.31 9.93
CA VAL A 24 8.28 -8.31 9.20
C VAL A 24 7.01 -8.58 10.00
N ALA A 25 5.86 -8.57 9.33
CA ALA A 25 4.57 -8.83 9.97
C ALA A 25 4.31 -10.32 10.07
N SER A 26 4.01 -10.80 11.28
CA SER A 26 3.54 -12.17 11.48
C SER A 26 2.10 -12.34 10.95
N PRO A 27 1.65 -13.58 10.65
CA PRO A 27 0.26 -13.85 10.27
C PRO A 27 -0.75 -13.31 11.29
N ASP A 28 -0.45 -13.41 12.58
CA ASP A 28 -1.35 -12.92 13.65
C ASP A 28 -1.42 -11.41 13.71
N VAL A 29 -0.31 -10.72 13.45
CA VAL A 29 -0.30 -9.26 13.31
C VAL A 29 -1.15 -8.83 12.12
N ILE A 30 -1.06 -9.52 10.98
CA ILE A 30 -1.91 -9.25 9.79
C ILE A 30 -3.40 -9.44 10.14
N ARG A 31 -3.74 -10.50 10.87
CA ARG A 31 -5.12 -10.74 11.35
C ARG A 31 -5.59 -9.65 12.32
N SER A 32 -4.71 -9.15 13.19
CA SER A 32 -5.03 -8.09 14.16
C SER A 32 -5.38 -6.75 13.50
N TRP A 33 -4.73 -6.41 12.37
CA TRP A 33 -5.05 -5.21 11.59
C TRP A 33 -6.38 -5.32 10.86
N SER A 34 -6.82 -6.55 10.61
CA SER A 34 -8.00 -6.82 9.81
C SER A 34 -9.29 -6.61 10.58
N LYS A 35 -10.29 -6.05 9.91
CA LYS A 35 -11.68 -5.99 10.40
C LYS A 35 -12.56 -7.10 9.84
N GLY A 36 -12.01 -8.00 9.02
CA GLY A 36 -12.71 -9.16 8.50
C GLY A 36 -12.05 -9.79 7.28
N GLU A 37 -12.40 -11.05 7.03
CA GLU A 37 -11.92 -11.84 5.90
C GLU A 37 -12.73 -11.51 4.62
N VAL A 38 -12.01 -11.28 3.52
CA VAL A 38 -12.60 -11.13 2.18
C VAL A 38 -12.66 -12.50 1.51
N LYS A 39 -13.87 -13.01 1.31
CA LYS A 39 -14.11 -14.34 0.75
C LYS A 39 -14.45 -14.31 -0.75
N ASN A 40 -15.13 -13.25 -1.19
CA ASN A 40 -15.64 -13.16 -2.55
C ASN A 40 -14.80 -12.17 -3.38
N PRO A 41 -14.57 -12.48 -4.67
CA PRO A 41 -13.87 -11.57 -5.59
C PRO A 41 -14.75 -10.39 -6.02
N GLU A 42 -16.06 -10.45 -5.75
CA GLU A 42 -17.02 -9.47 -6.23
C GLU A 42 -16.80 -8.08 -5.60
N THR A 43 -17.09 -7.03 -6.37
CA THR A 43 -16.87 -5.65 -5.95
C THR A 43 -18.18 -4.97 -5.60
N ILE A 44 -18.98 -4.63 -6.61
CA ILE A 44 -20.27 -3.97 -6.48
C ILE A 44 -21.31 -4.69 -7.34
N ASN A 45 -22.56 -4.62 -6.90
CA ASN A 45 -23.67 -5.10 -7.69
C ASN A 45 -23.89 -4.23 -8.93
N TYR A 46 -23.97 -4.85 -10.11
CA TYR A 46 -24.12 -4.14 -11.38
C TYR A 46 -25.45 -3.37 -11.54
N ARG A 47 -26.52 -3.78 -10.84
CA ARG A 47 -27.84 -3.11 -10.88
C ARG A 47 -27.99 -2.04 -9.82
N THR A 48 -27.62 -2.37 -8.58
CA THR A 48 -27.90 -1.50 -7.42
C THR A 48 -26.72 -0.60 -7.06
N PHE A 49 -25.54 -0.83 -7.64
CA PHE A 49 -24.26 -0.18 -7.30
C PHE A 49 -23.89 -0.26 -5.81
N LYS A 50 -24.53 -1.18 -5.07
CA LYS A 50 -24.20 -1.45 -3.67
C LYS A 50 -23.02 -2.42 -3.58
N PRO A 51 -22.09 -2.23 -2.64
CA PRO A 51 -21.02 -3.20 -2.40
C PRO A 51 -21.56 -4.58 -2.02
N GLU A 52 -20.97 -5.62 -2.60
CA GLU A 52 -21.36 -7.00 -2.35
C GLU A 52 -20.91 -7.47 -0.94
N PRO A 53 -21.75 -8.22 -0.20
CA PRO A 53 -21.36 -8.84 1.06
C PRO A 53 -20.18 -9.82 0.91
N GLY A 54 -19.18 -9.72 1.79
CA GLY A 54 -17.97 -10.55 1.74
C GLY A 54 -17.02 -10.25 0.57
N GLY A 55 -17.35 -9.28 -0.28
CA GLY A 55 -16.54 -8.84 -1.41
C GLY A 55 -15.47 -7.80 -1.06
N LEU A 56 -14.73 -7.36 -2.08
CA LEU A 56 -13.62 -6.40 -1.96
C LEU A 56 -14.03 -5.00 -1.48
N PHE A 57 -15.32 -4.66 -1.54
CA PHE A 57 -15.83 -3.36 -1.08
C PHE A 57 -16.82 -3.50 0.10
N CYS A 58 -16.91 -4.69 0.69
CA CYS A 58 -17.90 -5.04 1.71
C CYS A 58 -17.99 -4.01 2.85
N GLN A 59 -19.20 -3.52 3.11
CA GLN A 59 -19.43 -2.51 4.15
C GLN A 59 -19.27 -3.07 5.57
N LYS A 60 -19.45 -4.37 5.77
CA LYS A 60 -19.24 -5.02 7.08
C LYS A 60 -17.77 -4.99 7.49
N ILE A 61 -16.87 -5.23 6.54
CA ILE A 61 -15.43 -5.27 6.77
C ILE A 61 -14.85 -3.85 6.82
N PHE A 62 -15.10 -3.07 5.78
CA PHE A 62 -14.43 -1.78 5.59
C PHE A 62 -15.17 -0.59 6.20
N GLY A 63 -16.44 -0.74 6.58
CA GLY A 63 -17.28 0.34 7.10
C GLY A 63 -18.31 0.89 6.10
N PRO A 64 -19.19 1.79 6.54
CA PRO A 64 -20.36 2.25 5.77
C PRO A 64 -19.97 3.19 4.62
N VAL A 65 -20.72 3.14 3.51
CA VAL A 65 -20.50 4.05 2.35
C VAL A 65 -20.95 5.48 2.64
N ARG A 66 -21.92 5.65 3.53
CA ARG A 66 -22.49 6.95 3.91
C ARG A 66 -22.33 7.18 5.40
N ASP A 67 -22.12 8.44 5.78
CA ASP A 67 -21.92 8.80 7.19
C ASP A 67 -23.16 8.48 8.03
N TYR A 68 -22.93 7.77 9.14
CA TYR A 68 -23.96 7.42 10.12
C TYR A 68 -25.18 6.70 9.51
N GLU A 69 -24.97 5.90 8.46
CA GLU A 69 -26.00 5.09 7.81
C GLU A 69 -25.50 3.66 7.53
N CYS A 70 -26.24 2.65 7.99
CA CYS A 70 -25.93 1.25 7.67
C CYS A 70 -26.37 0.88 6.24
N ALA A 71 -25.80 -0.19 5.67
CA ALA A 71 -26.04 -0.58 4.27
C ALA A 71 -27.52 -0.85 3.90
N CYS A 72 -28.31 -1.38 4.83
CA CYS A 72 -29.74 -1.66 4.62
C CYS A 72 -30.65 -0.46 4.92
N GLY A 73 -30.12 0.59 5.56
CA GLY A 73 -30.88 1.78 5.95
C GLY A 73 -31.78 1.62 7.17
N LYS A 74 -31.71 0.50 7.93
CA LYS A 74 -32.44 0.30 9.19
C LYS A 74 -32.06 1.36 10.24
N TYR A 75 -30.75 1.50 10.47
CA TYR A 75 -30.18 2.51 11.35
C TYR A 75 -29.60 3.67 10.52
N LYS A 76 -30.09 4.88 10.80
CA LYS A 76 -29.68 6.13 10.16
C LYS A 76 -29.58 7.25 11.19
N ARG A 77 -28.71 8.23 10.92
CA ARG A 77 -28.41 9.42 11.73
C ARG A 77 -27.45 9.12 12.89
N ILE A 78 -26.85 10.20 13.41
CA ILE A 78 -25.80 10.17 14.44
C ILE A 78 -26.22 9.50 15.75
N LYS A 79 -27.53 9.42 16.05
CA LYS A 79 -28.06 8.80 17.27
C LYS A 79 -27.72 7.31 17.42
N TYR A 80 -27.43 6.62 16.31
CA TYR A 80 -27.03 5.20 16.31
C TYR A 80 -25.51 5.03 16.15
N LYS A 81 -24.71 6.07 16.38
CA LYS A 81 -23.25 5.98 16.28
C LYS A 81 -22.72 4.82 17.14
N GLY A 82 -21.91 3.95 16.54
CA GLY A 82 -21.32 2.78 17.18
C GLY A 82 -22.22 1.53 17.23
N VAL A 83 -23.49 1.63 16.82
CA VAL A 83 -24.40 0.47 16.78
C VAL A 83 -24.08 -0.39 15.55
N VAL A 84 -23.92 -1.69 15.75
CA VAL A 84 -23.79 -2.68 14.66
C VAL A 84 -25.18 -3.14 14.24
N CYS A 85 -25.48 -3.06 12.94
CA CYS A 85 -26.81 -3.40 12.46
C CYS A 85 -27.07 -4.92 12.45
N ASP A 86 -28.12 -5.39 13.12
CA ASP A 86 -28.50 -6.82 13.18
C ASP A 86 -28.80 -7.44 11.80
N ARG A 87 -29.28 -6.63 10.84
CA ARG A 87 -29.69 -7.12 9.50
C ARG A 87 -28.53 -7.25 8.53
N CYS A 88 -27.59 -6.30 8.54
CA CYS A 88 -26.49 -6.25 7.56
C CYS A 88 -25.09 -6.37 8.17
N GLY A 89 -24.98 -6.37 9.50
CA GLY A 89 -23.71 -6.43 10.23
C GLY A 89 -22.81 -5.19 10.05
N VAL A 90 -23.33 -4.10 9.48
CA VAL A 90 -22.55 -2.88 9.24
C VAL A 90 -22.65 -1.98 10.45
N GLU A 91 -21.49 -1.56 10.95
CA GLU A 91 -21.36 -0.59 12.02
C GLU A 91 -21.71 0.83 11.52
N VAL A 92 -22.52 1.55 12.29
CA VAL A 92 -22.90 2.93 12.00
C VAL A 92 -21.80 3.88 12.49
N THR A 93 -20.97 4.33 11.56
CA THR A 93 -19.84 5.23 11.81
C THR A 93 -19.67 6.19 10.62
N VAL A 94 -18.62 7.02 10.65
CA VAL A 94 -18.26 7.89 9.53
C VAL A 94 -17.70 7.07 8.37
N SER A 95 -18.01 7.43 7.13
CA SER A 95 -17.54 6.74 5.92
C SER A 95 -16.02 6.78 5.78
N ARG A 96 -15.37 7.80 6.34
CA ARG A 96 -13.90 7.98 6.33
C ARG A 96 -13.13 6.76 6.85
N VAL A 97 -13.70 5.98 7.78
CA VAL A 97 -13.04 4.76 8.29
C VAL A 97 -12.71 3.75 7.17
N ARG A 98 -13.38 3.84 6.02
CA ARG A 98 -13.11 3.03 4.81
C ARG A 98 -11.76 3.32 4.17
N ARG A 99 -11.08 4.38 4.57
CA ARG A 99 -9.72 4.70 4.18
C ARG A 99 -8.67 4.05 5.07
N ASP A 100 -9.06 3.66 6.28
CA ASP A 100 -8.13 3.19 7.32
C ASP A 100 -8.30 1.70 7.64
N ARG A 101 -9.54 1.18 7.58
CA ARG A 101 -9.84 -0.24 7.90
C ARG A 101 -9.30 -1.19 6.83
N MET A 102 -8.49 -2.15 7.24
CA MET A 102 -7.96 -3.21 6.38
C MET A 102 -8.83 -4.48 6.46
N GLY A 103 -8.77 -5.28 5.40
CA GLY A 103 -9.28 -6.64 5.37
C GLY A 103 -8.13 -7.63 5.30
N HIS A 104 -8.40 -8.94 5.34
CA HIS A 104 -7.41 -9.96 5.02
C HIS A 104 -8.01 -11.05 4.12
N ILE A 105 -7.15 -11.82 3.46
CA ILE A 105 -7.49 -13.03 2.71
C ILE A 105 -6.72 -14.17 3.37
N GLU A 106 -7.43 -15.20 3.81
CA GLU A 106 -6.81 -16.42 4.33
C GLU A 106 -6.45 -17.35 3.17
N LEU A 107 -5.16 -17.63 2.99
CA LEU A 107 -4.69 -18.46 1.90
C LEU A 107 -4.98 -19.94 2.19
N ALA A 108 -5.25 -20.71 1.14
CA ALA A 108 -5.48 -22.15 1.24
C ALA A 108 -4.18 -22.92 1.51
N VAL A 109 -3.07 -22.38 1.01
CA VAL A 109 -1.71 -22.89 1.20
C VAL A 109 -0.77 -21.72 1.44
N PRO A 110 0.34 -21.91 2.16
CA PRO A 110 1.34 -20.88 2.37
C PRO A 110 1.95 -20.44 1.03
N VAL A 111 2.32 -19.17 0.92
CA VAL A 111 2.87 -18.57 -0.30
C VAL A 111 4.11 -17.75 0.04
N SER A 112 5.20 -17.93 -0.71
CA SER A 112 6.43 -17.19 -0.46
C SER A 112 6.28 -15.73 -0.87
N HIS A 113 6.77 -14.80 -0.03
CA HIS A 113 6.75 -13.39 -0.39
C HIS A 113 7.87 -13.06 -1.40
N ILE A 114 7.49 -12.62 -2.60
CA ILE A 114 8.38 -12.38 -3.75
C ILE A 114 9.60 -11.50 -3.46
N TRP A 115 9.47 -10.48 -2.60
CA TRP A 115 10.60 -9.63 -2.21
C TRP A 115 11.72 -10.38 -1.51
N PHE A 116 11.43 -11.33 -0.61
CA PHE A 116 12.47 -12.08 0.10
C PHE A 116 13.15 -13.13 -0.78
N LEU A 117 12.44 -13.60 -1.81
CA LEU A 117 12.96 -14.52 -2.82
C LEU A 117 13.83 -13.81 -3.87
N LYS A 118 13.29 -12.79 -4.55
CA LYS A 118 13.87 -12.18 -5.76
C LYS A 118 14.61 -10.86 -5.50
N SER A 119 14.65 -10.33 -4.28
CA SER A 119 15.56 -9.22 -3.96
C SER A 119 16.99 -9.72 -3.95
N MET A 120 17.93 -8.96 -4.54
CA MET A 120 19.34 -9.35 -4.59
C MET A 120 20.11 -8.63 -3.47
N PRO A 121 20.81 -9.36 -2.57
CA PRO A 121 20.84 -10.82 -2.45
C PRO A 121 19.54 -11.39 -1.85
N SER A 122 19.18 -12.61 -2.26
CA SER A 122 17.96 -13.31 -1.79
C SER A 122 18.06 -13.58 -0.30
N ARG A 123 17.07 -13.14 0.49
CA ARG A 123 17.08 -13.34 1.94
C ARG A 123 16.81 -14.80 2.28
N LEU A 124 15.86 -15.41 1.58
CA LEU A 124 15.59 -16.86 1.67
C LEU A 124 16.81 -17.68 1.23
N GLY A 125 17.43 -17.34 0.10
CA GLY A 125 18.62 -18.04 -0.38
C GLY A 125 19.83 -17.91 0.56
N LEU A 126 20.00 -16.75 1.18
CA LEU A 126 21.06 -16.57 2.18
C LEU A 126 20.80 -17.41 3.43
N LEU A 127 19.59 -17.39 3.99
CA LEU A 127 19.28 -18.13 5.22
C LEU A 127 19.36 -19.64 5.03
N LEU A 128 18.82 -20.16 3.93
CA LEU A 128 18.82 -21.60 3.62
C LEU A 128 20.13 -22.09 3.01
N ASN A 129 21.11 -21.20 2.78
CA ASN A 129 22.35 -21.48 2.06
C ASN A 129 22.17 -22.05 0.63
N MET A 130 21.00 -21.82 0.01
CA MET A 130 20.64 -22.32 -1.32
C MET A 130 20.71 -21.21 -2.38
N THR A 131 20.87 -21.60 -3.65
CA THR A 131 20.75 -20.62 -4.74
C THR A 131 19.29 -20.21 -4.94
N ALA A 132 19.04 -18.97 -5.37
CA ALA A 132 17.68 -18.50 -5.66
C ALA A 132 16.99 -19.35 -6.73
N LYS A 133 17.75 -19.86 -7.72
CA LYS A 133 17.25 -20.75 -8.76
C LYS A 133 16.79 -22.10 -8.18
N SER A 134 17.54 -22.67 -7.24
CA SER A 134 17.17 -23.89 -6.53
C SER A 134 15.86 -23.69 -5.76
N LEU A 135 15.74 -22.57 -5.01
CA LEU A 135 14.52 -22.26 -4.27
C LEU A 135 13.30 -22.02 -5.18
N GLU A 136 13.50 -21.40 -6.35
CA GLU A 136 12.42 -21.24 -7.32
C GLU A 136 11.85 -22.60 -7.78
N ARG A 137 12.71 -23.59 -8.05
CA ARG A 137 12.24 -24.92 -8.44
C ARG A 137 11.36 -25.58 -7.37
N VAL A 138 11.66 -25.36 -6.10
CA VAL A 138 10.83 -25.84 -4.98
C VAL A 138 9.52 -25.04 -4.91
N LEU A 139 9.61 -23.71 -4.88
CA LEU A 139 8.47 -22.81 -4.67
C LEU A 139 7.42 -22.88 -5.79
N TYR A 140 7.85 -23.11 -7.03
CA TYR A 140 6.96 -23.23 -8.20
C TYR A 140 6.60 -24.69 -8.55
N TYR A 141 6.78 -25.62 -7.59
CA TYR A 141 6.36 -27.02 -7.69
C TYR A 141 7.01 -27.79 -8.86
N GLU A 142 8.31 -27.57 -9.10
CA GLU A 142 9.10 -28.34 -10.08
C GLU A 142 9.91 -29.47 -9.42
N GLN A 143 10.46 -29.25 -8.21
CA GLN A 143 11.26 -30.23 -7.47
C GLN A 143 10.81 -30.31 -5.99
N TYR A 144 10.98 -31.48 -5.40
CA TYR A 144 10.83 -31.71 -3.96
C TYR A 144 12.10 -31.27 -3.23
N MET A 145 11.94 -30.81 -2.00
CA MET A 145 13.02 -30.51 -1.08
C MET A 145 12.89 -31.43 0.13
N VAL A 146 13.96 -32.15 0.47
CA VAL A 146 14.01 -32.97 1.68
C VAL A 146 13.94 -32.03 2.89
N THR A 147 12.85 -32.11 3.64
CA THR A 147 12.62 -31.33 4.87
C THR A 147 13.12 -32.08 6.09
N ASP A 148 13.04 -33.41 6.06
CA ASP A 148 13.57 -34.30 7.09
C ASP A 148 14.23 -35.52 6.45
N PRO A 149 15.55 -35.69 6.58
CA PRO A 149 16.23 -36.86 6.02
C PRO A 149 16.00 -38.15 6.83
N GLY A 150 15.56 -38.05 8.09
CA GLY A 150 15.40 -39.21 8.98
C GLY A 150 16.64 -40.10 9.05
N ASN A 151 16.46 -41.42 8.87
CA ASN A 151 17.55 -42.40 8.88
C ASN A 151 18.10 -42.75 7.48
N THR A 152 17.67 -42.02 6.46
CA THR A 152 18.04 -42.28 5.06
C THR A 152 19.39 -41.64 4.70
N PRO A 153 20.04 -42.05 3.60
CA PRO A 153 21.28 -41.40 3.13
C PRO A 153 21.05 -40.02 2.48
N LEU A 154 19.82 -39.49 2.49
CA LEU A 154 19.49 -38.20 1.90
C LEU A 154 19.99 -37.05 2.77
N GLU A 155 20.36 -35.93 2.13
CA GLU A 155 20.78 -34.71 2.84
C GLU A 155 19.59 -33.77 3.06
N GLU A 156 19.56 -33.08 4.19
CA GLU A 156 18.60 -32.01 4.43
C GLU A 156 18.75 -30.91 3.35
N LYS A 157 17.63 -30.39 2.83
CA LYS A 157 17.58 -29.40 1.73
C LYS A 157 18.06 -29.93 0.37
N GLN A 158 18.32 -31.23 0.25
CA GLN A 158 18.56 -31.87 -1.05
C GLN A 158 17.32 -31.73 -1.94
N LEU A 159 17.55 -31.45 -3.23
CA LEU A 159 16.49 -31.35 -4.22
C LEU A 159 16.31 -32.67 -4.97
N LEU A 160 15.08 -33.17 -5.00
CA LEU A 160 14.69 -34.38 -5.70
C LEU A 160 13.75 -34.02 -6.85
N SER A 161 14.02 -34.54 -8.05
CA SER A 161 13.06 -34.54 -9.15
C SER A 161 11.89 -35.48 -8.84
N ASP A 162 10.79 -35.38 -9.60
CA ASP A 162 9.62 -36.25 -9.42
C ASP A 162 9.95 -37.74 -9.58
N LYS A 163 10.98 -38.09 -10.37
CA LYS A 163 11.46 -39.46 -10.52
C LYS A 163 12.26 -39.91 -9.30
N GLU A 164 13.26 -39.12 -8.91
CA GLU A 164 14.12 -39.41 -7.75
C GLU A 164 13.30 -39.47 -6.46
N TYR A 165 12.27 -38.63 -6.32
CA TYR A 165 11.36 -38.67 -5.17
C TYR A 165 10.57 -39.99 -5.11
N ARG A 166 10.06 -40.49 -6.24
CA ARG A 166 9.36 -41.78 -6.30
C ARG A 166 10.30 -42.95 -6.03
N GLU A 167 11.50 -42.93 -6.61
CA GLU A 167 12.54 -43.94 -6.35
C GLU A 167 12.93 -43.98 -4.87
N ALA A 168 13.14 -42.80 -4.25
CA ALA A 168 13.41 -42.70 -2.82
C ALA A 168 12.22 -43.15 -1.96
N GLN A 169 10.99 -42.85 -2.38
CA GLN A 169 9.78 -43.29 -1.68
C GLN A 169 9.56 -44.81 -1.81
N ASP A 170 9.92 -45.42 -2.93
CA ASP A 170 9.88 -46.87 -3.14
C ASP A 170 10.95 -47.60 -2.32
N GLU A 171 12.13 -46.98 -2.14
CA GLU A 171 13.26 -47.56 -1.40
C GLU A 171 13.14 -47.38 0.13
N PHE A 172 12.83 -46.16 0.59
CA PHE A 172 12.87 -45.79 2.01
C PHE A 172 11.48 -45.61 2.64
N GLY A 173 10.40 -45.66 1.86
CA GLY A 173 9.04 -45.50 2.37
C GLY A 173 8.83 -44.17 3.10
N ASP A 174 8.34 -44.26 4.34
CA ASP A 174 8.03 -43.11 5.22
C ASP A 174 9.21 -42.70 6.12
N GLU A 175 10.43 -43.21 5.89
CA GLU A 175 11.61 -42.92 6.72
C GLU A 175 12.19 -41.50 6.52
N PHE A 176 11.75 -40.78 5.49
CA PHE A 176 12.13 -39.39 5.21
C PHE A 176 10.91 -38.56 4.81
N GLU A 177 11.00 -37.24 4.97
CA GLU A 177 9.98 -36.29 4.54
C GLU A 177 10.55 -35.34 3.49
N ALA A 178 9.93 -35.30 2.31
CA ALA A 178 10.23 -34.31 1.29
C ALA A 178 8.95 -33.64 0.79
N LYS A 179 8.97 -32.31 0.72
CA LYS A 179 7.81 -31.49 0.35
C LYS A 179 8.15 -30.55 -0.80
N MET A 180 7.12 -30.01 -1.45
CA MET A 180 7.24 -28.96 -2.46
C MET A 180 6.61 -27.64 -1.98
N GLY A 181 6.91 -26.57 -2.70
CA GLY A 181 6.25 -25.29 -2.52
C GLY A 181 6.76 -24.50 -1.32
N ALA A 182 6.00 -23.47 -0.96
CA ALA A 182 6.34 -22.60 0.16
C ALA A 182 6.16 -23.27 1.52
N GLU A 183 5.38 -24.35 1.60
CA GLU A 183 5.24 -25.17 2.81
C GLU A 183 6.57 -25.84 3.18
N ALA A 184 7.25 -26.48 2.23
CA ALA A 184 8.57 -27.07 2.44
C ALA A 184 9.58 -26.03 2.95
N VAL A 185 9.58 -24.84 2.34
CA VAL A 185 10.47 -23.74 2.73
C VAL A 185 10.13 -23.22 4.13
N ARG A 186 8.86 -23.12 4.49
CA ARG A 186 8.42 -22.70 5.82
C ARG A 186 8.84 -23.71 6.88
N ASP A 187 8.63 -25.01 6.63
CA ASP A 187 8.97 -26.07 7.58
C ASP A 187 10.48 -26.09 7.88
N VAL A 188 11.32 -25.96 6.85
CA VAL A 188 12.78 -25.85 7.04
C VAL A 188 13.15 -24.58 7.78
N LEU A 189 12.55 -23.43 7.45
CA LEU A 189 12.83 -22.17 8.15
C LEU A 189 12.41 -22.22 9.63
N GLY A 190 11.33 -22.91 9.96
CA GLY A 190 10.83 -23.06 11.34
C GLY A 190 11.68 -23.99 12.21
N ARG A 191 12.51 -24.85 11.61
CA ARG A 191 13.47 -25.71 12.31
C ARG A 191 14.83 -25.03 12.58
N ILE A 192 15.08 -23.85 12.01
CA ILE A 192 16.36 -23.15 12.19
C ILE A 192 16.37 -22.44 13.55
N GLU A 193 17.25 -22.89 14.44
CA GLU A 193 17.60 -22.16 15.66
C GLU A 193 18.62 -21.06 15.30
N LEU A 194 18.22 -19.80 15.49
CA LEU A 194 18.99 -18.65 15.00
C LEU A 194 20.26 -18.40 15.79
N GLU A 195 20.24 -18.72 17.08
CA GLU A 195 21.38 -18.63 18.00
C GLU A 195 22.48 -19.63 17.60
N ASP A 196 22.12 -20.90 17.42
CA ASP A 196 23.06 -21.96 17.01
C ASP A 196 23.66 -21.67 15.63
N GLU A 197 22.80 -21.31 14.66
CA GLU A 197 23.26 -20.93 13.32
C GLU A 197 24.17 -19.68 13.36
N LEU A 198 24.01 -18.78 14.34
CA LEU A 198 24.90 -17.64 14.49
C LEU A 198 26.30 -18.09 14.93
N GLU A 199 26.40 -19.01 15.89
CA GLU A 199 27.66 -19.57 16.37
C GLU A 199 28.40 -20.31 15.25
N ASP A 200 27.69 -21.19 14.53
CA ASP A 200 28.24 -21.92 13.38
C ASP A 200 28.80 -20.99 12.31
N LEU A 201 28.10 -19.89 12.01
CA LEU A 201 28.56 -18.90 11.03
C LEU A 201 29.81 -18.17 11.48
N TYR A 202 29.97 -17.91 12.77
CA TYR A 202 31.20 -17.31 13.31
C TYR A 202 32.39 -18.26 13.17
N GLU A 203 32.21 -19.54 13.50
CA GLU A 203 33.25 -20.57 13.34
C GLU A 203 33.68 -20.71 11.88
N GLN A 204 32.72 -20.91 10.95
CA GLN A 204 33.00 -21.02 9.52
C GLN A 204 33.72 -19.79 8.94
N MET A 205 33.44 -18.59 9.48
CA MET A 205 34.11 -17.36 9.08
C MET A 205 35.59 -17.29 9.53
N HIS A 206 35.91 -17.90 10.67
CA HIS A 206 37.27 -17.99 11.19
C HIS A 206 38.10 -19.03 10.43
N GLU A 207 37.53 -20.20 10.14
CA GLU A 207 38.21 -21.29 9.44
C GLU A 207 38.50 -20.98 7.97
N THR A 208 37.53 -20.38 7.28
CA THR A 208 37.63 -20.19 5.84
C THR A 208 38.65 -19.10 5.48
N LYS A 209 39.67 -19.40 4.67
CA LYS A 209 40.62 -18.37 4.16
C LYS A 209 40.15 -17.66 2.88
N SER A 210 39.15 -18.20 2.19
CA SER A 210 38.63 -17.65 0.93
C SER A 210 37.83 -16.36 1.11
N LYS A 211 38.23 -15.31 0.39
CA LYS A 211 37.58 -13.99 0.40
C LYS A 211 36.12 -14.04 -0.09
N GLN A 212 35.82 -14.88 -1.07
CA GLN A 212 34.47 -14.99 -1.64
C GLN A 212 33.49 -15.64 -0.65
N ILE A 213 33.91 -16.74 -0.01
CA ILE A 213 33.11 -17.45 0.99
C ILE A 213 32.91 -16.55 2.21
N LYS A 214 33.96 -15.87 2.69
CA LYS A 214 33.82 -14.87 3.77
C LYS A 214 32.78 -13.80 3.47
N LYS A 215 32.68 -13.30 2.24
CA LYS A 215 31.67 -12.31 1.86
C LYS A 215 30.25 -12.88 1.90
N LYS A 216 30.07 -14.15 1.49
CA LYS A 216 28.78 -14.86 1.57
C LYS A 216 28.37 -15.08 3.03
N LEU A 217 29.26 -15.61 3.85
CA LEU A 217 29.04 -15.82 5.29
C LEU A 217 28.73 -14.51 6.01
N ALA A 218 29.50 -13.43 5.76
CA ALA A 218 29.22 -12.12 6.33
C ALA A 218 27.84 -11.57 5.95
N SER A 219 27.37 -11.86 4.73
CA SER A 219 26.03 -11.46 4.28
C SER A 219 24.93 -12.27 4.98
N ARG A 220 25.16 -13.57 5.22
CA ARG A 220 24.25 -14.47 5.95
C ARG A 220 24.18 -14.09 7.43
N LEU A 221 25.33 -13.95 8.08
CA LEU A 221 25.46 -13.49 9.47
C LEU A 221 24.75 -12.16 9.72
N LYS A 222 24.87 -11.19 8.80
CA LYS A 222 24.14 -9.91 8.90
C LYS A 222 22.62 -10.09 8.88
N VAL A 223 22.11 -11.05 8.11
CA VAL A 223 20.67 -11.35 8.04
C VAL A 223 20.22 -12.06 9.32
N THR A 224 20.93 -13.10 9.76
CA THR A 224 20.64 -13.84 11.00
C THR A 224 20.61 -12.92 12.21
N GLN A 225 21.65 -12.08 12.39
CA GLN A 225 21.67 -11.06 13.44
C GLN A 225 20.52 -10.05 13.35
N GLY A 226 20.05 -9.75 12.13
CA GLY A 226 18.91 -8.86 11.91
C GLY A 226 17.61 -9.46 12.45
N PHE A 227 17.39 -10.76 12.26
CA PHE A 227 16.24 -11.47 12.80
C PHE A 227 16.28 -11.55 14.33
N ILE A 228 17.42 -11.94 14.91
CA ILE A 228 17.62 -11.98 16.37
C ILE A 228 17.33 -10.61 17.01
N LYS A 229 17.91 -9.54 16.45
CA LYS A 229 17.72 -8.17 16.99
C LYS A 229 16.29 -7.64 16.85
N SER A 230 15.55 -8.09 15.83
CA SER A 230 14.18 -7.63 15.59
C SER A 230 13.14 -8.48 16.33
N GLY A 231 13.52 -9.65 16.85
CA GLY A 231 12.60 -10.64 17.42
C GLY A 231 11.63 -11.22 16.38
N ALA A 232 11.94 -11.07 15.09
CA ALA A 232 11.10 -11.59 14.03
C ALA A 232 11.49 -13.04 13.68
N SER A 233 10.50 -13.88 13.38
CA SER A 233 10.75 -15.24 12.92
C SER A 233 11.04 -15.27 11.41
N PRO A 234 12.03 -16.05 10.94
CA PRO A 234 12.30 -16.23 9.51
C PRO A 234 11.12 -16.79 8.73
N GLU A 235 10.28 -17.61 9.37
CA GLU A 235 9.11 -18.25 8.77
C GLU A 235 8.07 -17.22 8.26
N TRP A 236 8.04 -16.02 8.85
CA TRP A 236 7.11 -14.94 8.47
C TRP A 236 7.40 -14.36 7.08
N MET A 237 8.51 -14.76 6.43
CA MET A 237 8.73 -14.49 5.01
C MET A 237 7.80 -15.32 4.10
N ILE A 238 7.18 -16.36 4.63
CA ILE A 238 6.12 -17.14 4.00
C ILE A 238 4.78 -16.65 4.54
N LEU A 239 3.88 -16.29 3.63
CA LEU A 239 2.58 -15.70 3.94
C LEU A 239 1.52 -16.78 4.06
N ASP A 240 0.84 -16.83 5.21
CA ASP A 240 -0.39 -17.61 5.39
C ASP A 240 -1.65 -16.76 5.13
N SER A 241 -1.54 -15.45 5.35
CA SER A 241 -2.63 -14.50 5.10
C SER A 241 -2.11 -13.24 4.42
N ILE A 242 -2.95 -12.63 3.58
CA ILE A 242 -2.61 -11.41 2.83
C ILE A 242 -3.50 -10.26 3.29
N PRO A 243 -2.93 -9.11 3.70
CA PRO A 243 -3.72 -7.93 3.99
C PRO A 243 -4.33 -7.33 2.72
N VAL A 244 -5.59 -6.94 2.81
CA VAL A 244 -6.33 -6.24 1.77
C VAL A 244 -6.38 -4.75 2.10
N ILE A 245 -5.81 -3.95 1.21
CA ILE A 245 -5.78 -2.49 1.35
C ILE A 245 -7.20 -1.91 1.40
N PRO A 246 -7.44 -0.85 2.20
CA PRO A 246 -8.72 -0.17 2.29
C PRO A 246 -9.30 0.25 0.91
N PRO A 247 -10.62 0.11 0.67
CA PRO A 247 -11.25 0.33 -0.64
C PRO A 247 -11.07 1.75 -1.17
N ASP A 248 -11.01 2.77 -0.30
CA ASP A 248 -10.87 4.17 -0.72
C ASP A 248 -9.47 4.47 -1.28
N LEU A 249 -8.47 3.62 -1.00
CA LEU A 249 -7.14 3.68 -1.61
C LEU A 249 -7.08 2.95 -2.97
N ARG A 250 -8.12 2.20 -3.33
CA ARG A 250 -8.29 1.47 -4.59
C ARG A 250 -9.72 1.68 -5.16
N PRO A 251 -10.12 2.94 -5.41
CA PRO A 251 -11.51 3.28 -5.68
C PRO A 251 -12.01 2.68 -6.99
N LEU A 252 -13.33 2.54 -7.05
CA LEU A 252 -14.09 2.21 -8.26
C LEU A 252 -14.99 3.41 -8.54
N VAL A 253 -14.64 4.19 -9.56
CA VAL A 253 -15.28 5.48 -9.83
C VAL A 253 -16.22 5.32 -11.03
N PRO A 254 -17.52 5.64 -10.90
CA PRO A 254 -18.43 5.67 -12.04
C PRO A 254 -18.00 6.78 -13.00
N LEU A 255 -17.93 6.44 -14.28
CA LEU A 255 -17.75 7.37 -15.40
C LEU A 255 -19.09 7.61 -16.10
N GLU A 256 -19.14 8.67 -16.91
CA GLU A 256 -20.28 8.92 -17.79
C GLU A 256 -20.51 7.72 -18.73
N GLY A 257 -21.78 7.39 -18.98
CA GLY A 257 -22.16 6.25 -19.82
C GLY A 257 -22.15 4.88 -19.11
N GLY A 258 -22.21 4.85 -17.77
CA GLY A 258 -22.36 3.61 -17.00
C GLY A 258 -21.10 2.74 -16.93
N ARG A 259 -19.94 3.27 -17.36
CA ARG A 259 -18.64 2.62 -17.23
C ARG A 259 -18.05 2.87 -15.86
N PHE A 260 -17.11 2.02 -15.45
CA PHE A 260 -16.38 2.19 -14.19
C PHE A 260 -14.88 2.25 -14.46
N ALA A 261 -14.23 3.24 -13.87
CA ALA A 261 -12.78 3.26 -13.75
C ALA A 261 -12.39 2.43 -12.52
N THR A 262 -11.71 1.31 -12.75
CA THR A 262 -11.21 0.42 -11.69
C THR A 262 -9.73 0.63 -11.48
N SER A 263 -9.28 0.55 -10.23
CA SER A 263 -7.85 0.44 -9.90
C SER A 263 -7.31 -0.93 -10.32
N ASP A 264 -6.13 -0.96 -10.97
CA ASP A 264 -5.40 -2.18 -11.34
C ASP A 264 -5.25 -3.17 -10.17
N LEU A 265 -5.14 -2.68 -8.92
CA LEU A 265 -5.05 -3.52 -7.72
C LEU A 265 -6.29 -4.39 -7.50
N ASN A 266 -7.48 -3.89 -7.84
CA ASN A 266 -8.70 -4.67 -7.65
C ASN A 266 -8.68 -5.92 -8.55
N ASP A 267 -8.14 -5.82 -9.77
CA ASP A 267 -8.03 -6.96 -10.67
C ASP A 267 -7.00 -7.98 -10.18
N LEU A 268 -5.88 -7.52 -9.59
CA LEU A 268 -4.89 -8.39 -8.96
C LEU A 268 -5.46 -9.11 -7.74
N TYR A 269 -6.17 -8.40 -6.85
CA TYR A 269 -6.86 -9.02 -5.71
C TYR A 269 -7.91 -10.04 -6.14
N ARG A 270 -8.71 -9.73 -7.18
CA ARG A 270 -9.69 -10.66 -7.74
C ARG A 270 -9.04 -11.95 -8.23
N ARG A 271 -7.90 -11.86 -8.91
CA ARG A 271 -7.14 -13.04 -9.37
C ARG A 271 -6.70 -13.90 -8.19
N VAL A 272 -6.12 -13.30 -7.14
CA VAL A 272 -5.71 -14.03 -5.93
C VAL A 272 -6.90 -14.73 -5.27
N ILE A 273 -8.01 -14.03 -5.03
CA ILE A 273 -9.20 -14.60 -4.39
C ILE A 273 -9.78 -15.75 -5.23
N ASN A 274 -9.88 -15.58 -6.55
CA ASN A 274 -10.40 -16.61 -7.44
C ASN A 274 -9.53 -17.88 -7.42
N ARG A 275 -8.21 -17.72 -7.49
CA ARG A 275 -7.27 -18.86 -7.40
C ARG A 275 -7.32 -19.54 -6.06
N ASN A 276 -7.37 -18.75 -4.99
CA ASN A 276 -7.45 -19.26 -3.63
C ASN A 276 -8.73 -20.08 -3.39
N ASN A 277 -9.89 -19.54 -3.78
CA ASN A 277 -11.18 -20.24 -3.64
C ASN A 277 -11.24 -21.50 -4.50
N ARG A 278 -10.72 -21.44 -5.73
CA ARG A 278 -10.61 -22.61 -6.61
C ARG A 278 -9.74 -23.70 -5.97
N LEU A 279 -8.59 -23.34 -5.40
CA LEU A 279 -7.71 -24.28 -4.71
C LEU A 279 -8.40 -24.91 -3.47
N LYS A 280 -9.09 -24.11 -2.64
CA LYS A 280 -9.87 -24.65 -1.49
C LYS A 280 -10.88 -25.71 -1.94
N ASN A 281 -11.60 -25.46 -3.04
CA ASN A 281 -12.56 -26.41 -3.58
C ASN A 281 -11.88 -27.68 -4.12
N LEU A 282 -10.74 -27.55 -4.82
CA LEU A 282 -10.00 -28.70 -5.35
C LEU A 282 -9.44 -29.62 -4.26
N LEU A 283 -9.00 -29.04 -3.14
CA LEU A 283 -8.53 -29.78 -1.96
C LEU A 283 -9.67 -30.58 -1.30
N GLN A 284 -10.89 -30.02 -1.25
CA GLN A 284 -12.06 -30.71 -0.71
C GLN A 284 -12.51 -31.90 -1.59
N LEU A 285 -12.36 -31.77 -2.91
CA LEU A 285 -12.77 -32.77 -3.88
C LEU A 285 -11.76 -33.92 -4.06
N LYS A 286 -10.66 -33.95 -3.29
CA LYS A 286 -9.55 -34.93 -3.41
C LYS A 286 -9.07 -35.08 -4.86
N THR A 287 -8.91 -33.94 -5.54
CA THR A 287 -8.45 -33.87 -6.94
C THR A 287 -7.02 -34.44 -7.06
N PRO A 288 -6.62 -35.05 -8.19
CA PRO A 288 -5.24 -35.51 -8.38
C PRO A 288 -4.17 -34.43 -8.15
N ASP A 289 -3.02 -34.84 -7.60
CA ASP A 289 -1.94 -33.94 -7.14
C ASP A 289 -1.37 -33.05 -8.24
N VAL A 290 -1.30 -33.54 -9.49
CA VAL A 290 -0.82 -32.74 -10.63
C VAL A 290 -1.65 -31.46 -10.83
N ILE A 291 -2.97 -31.56 -10.66
CA ILE A 291 -3.88 -30.42 -10.80
C ILE A 291 -3.74 -29.50 -9.59
N ILE A 292 -3.59 -30.07 -8.40
CA ILE A 292 -3.38 -29.32 -7.16
C ILE A 292 -2.07 -28.53 -7.23
N HIS A 293 -0.95 -29.15 -7.62
CA HIS A 293 0.36 -28.50 -7.78
C HIS A 293 0.29 -27.35 -8.78
N ASN A 294 -0.38 -27.55 -9.91
CA ASN A 294 -0.58 -26.47 -10.87
C ASN A 294 -1.39 -25.32 -10.26
N GLU A 295 -2.48 -25.58 -9.53
CA GLU A 295 -3.26 -24.50 -8.91
C GLU A 295 -2.51 -23.80 -7.76
N LYS A 296 -1.71 -24.55 -6.96
CA LYS A 296 -0.79 -23.98 -5.96
C LYS A 296 0.23 -23.05 -6.61
N ARG A 297 0.84 -23.45 -7.74
CA ARG A 297 1.74 -22.60 -8.54
C ARG A 297 1.03 -21.35 -9.07
N MET A 298 -0.18 -21.50 -9.61
CA MET A 298 -0.95 -20.36 -10.11
C MET A 298 -1.34 -19.37 -9.00
N LEU A 299 -1.56 -19.85 -7.77
CA LEU A 299 -1.78 -19.00 -6.61
C LEU A 299 -0.50 -18.23 -6.25
N GLN A 300 0.66 -18.88 -6.21
CA GLN A 300 1.96 -18.24 -5.99
C GLN A 300 2.20 -17.12 -7.01
N GLU A 301 2.02 -17.38 -8.31
CA GLU A 301 2.17 -16.38 -9.37
C GLU A 301 1.19 -15.20 -9.23
N ALA A 302 -0.06 -15.47 -8.81
CA ALA A 302 -1.06 -14.43 -8.61
C ALA A 302 -0.67 -13.50 -7.44
N VAL A 303 -0.13 -14.06 -6.36
CA VAL A 303 0.37 -13.28 -5.21
C VAL A 303 1.64 -12.51 -5.57
N ASP A 304 2.55 -13.12 -6.32
CA ASP A 304 3.75 -12.44 -6.83
C ASP A 304 3.36 -11.21 -7.66
N ALA A 305 2.37 -11.35 -8.54
CA ALA A 305 1.89 -10.25 -9.37
C ALA A 305 1.18 -9.14 -8.56
N LEU A 306 0.52 -9.49 -7.45
CA LEU A 306 -0.07 -8.50 -6.53
C LEU A 306 1.02 -7.62 -5.89
N PHE A 307 2.10 -8.24 -5.41
CA PHE A 307 3.19 -7.53 -4.74
C PHE A 307 4.13 -6.82 -5.72
N ASP A 308 4.63 -7.50 -6.77
CA ASP A 308 5.60 -6.95 -7.73
C ASP A 308 5.42 -7.60 -9.13
N ASN A 309 4.51 -7.06 -9.93
CA ASN A 309 4.12 -7.60 -11.23
C ASN A 309 5.28 -7.56 -12.24
N GLY A 310 5.60 -8.71 -12.85
CA GLY A 310 6.68 -8.84 -13.83
C GLY A 310 8.05 -9.16 -13.23
N ARG A 311 8.15 -9.37 -11.91
CA ARG A 311 9.39 -9.81 -11.28
C ARG A 311 9.66 -11.31 -11.45
N HIS A 312 8.60 -12.11 -11.46
CA HIS A 312 8.64 -13.53 -11.78
C HIS A 312 8.00 -13.74 -13.16
N GLY A 313 8.77 -13.52 -14.23
CA GLY A 313 8.32 -13.73 -15.60
C GLY A 313 7.54 -12.55 -16.21
N ARG A 314 6.65 -12.86 -17.15
CA ARG A 314 5.92 -11.85 -17.93
C ARG A 314 4.87 -11.15 -17.08
N ALA A 315 4.89 -9.82 -17.09
CA ALA A 315 3.91 -9.02 -16.38
C ALA A 315 2.48 -9.34 -16.84
N ILE A 316 1.58 -9.49 -15.88
CA ILE A 316 0.15 -9.65 -16.13
C ILE A 316 -0.38 -8.35 -16.73
N THR A 317 -1.04 -8.45 -17.89
CA THR A 317 -1.65 -7.33 -18.58
C THR A 317 -3.15 -7.27 -18.33
N GLY A 318 -3.67 -6.04 -18.31
CA GLY A 318 -5.10 -5.74 -18.25
C GLY A 318 -5.69 -5.41 -19.62
N SER A 319 -6.87 -4.82 -19.62
CA SER A 319 -7.51 -4.29 -20.82
C SER A 319 -6.59 -3.27 -21.51
N GLY A 320 -6.39 -3.44 -22.83
CA GLY A 320 -5.47 -2.60 -23.62
C GLY A 320 -4.00 -3.04 -23.57
N ASN A 321 -3.72 -4.29 -23.16
CA ASN A 321 -2.37 -4.91 -23.15
C ASN A 321 -1.32 -4.15 -22.31
N ARG A 322 -1.75 -3.22 -21.46
CA ARG A 322 -0.91 -2.53 -20.49
C ARG A 322 -0.68 -3.44 -19.28
N ALA A 323 0.55 -3.48 -18.77
CA ALA A 323 0.85 -4.16 -17.51
C ALA A 323 0.09 -3.51 -16.34
N LEU A 324 -0.52 -4.34 -15.51
CA LEU A 324 -1.21 -3.90 -14.29
C LEU A 324 -0.19 -3.38 -13.27
N LYS A 325 -0.49 -2.25 -12.62
CA LYS A 325 0.36 -1.70 -11.56
C LYS A 325 0.18 -2.49 -10.26
N SER A 326 1.28 -3.03 -9.73
CA SER A 326 1.34 -3.76 -8.45
C SER A 326 1.49 -2.83 -7.24
N LEU A 327 1.47 -3.39 -6.03
CA LEU A 327 1.73 -2.66 -4.79
C LEU A 327 3.11 -1.97 -4.81
N SER A 328 4.13 -2.69 -5.29
CA SER A 328 5.49 -2.13 -5.42
C SER A 328 5.52 -0.94 -6.37
N ASP A 329 4.84 -1.04 -7.52
CA ASP A 329 4.80 0.02 -8.55
C ASP A 329 4.10 1.29 -8.07
N MET A 330 3.15 1.17 -7.14
CA MET A 330 2.52 2.33 -6.53
C MET A 330 3.49 3.11 -5.64
N LEU A 331 4.47 2.45 -5.03
CA LEU A 331 5.44 3.10 -4.15
C LEU A 331 6.67 3.63 -4.91
N LYS A 332 7.20 2.84 -5.85
CA LYS A 332 8.47 3.13 -6.55
C LYS A 332 8.29 3.99 -7.81
N GLY A 333 9.41 4.53 -8.30
CA GLY A 333 9.45 5.26 -9.57
C GLY A 333 9.02 6.73 -9.51
N LYS A 334 9.03 7.40 -10.66
CA LYS A 334 8.72 8.85 -10.78
C LYS A 334 7.24 9.15 -10.47
N GLN A 335 6.35 8.24 -10.88
CA GLN A 335 4.91 8.31 -10.58
C GLN A 335 4.53 7.61 -9.25
N GLY A 336 5.52 7.13 -8.49
CA GLY A 336 5.29 6.46 -7.21
C GLY A 336 4.98 7.46 -6.10
N ARG A 337 4.40 6.97 -5.00
CA ARG A 337 3.96 7.79 -3.86
C ARG A 337 5.06 8.67 -3.28
N PHE A 338 6.28 8.15 -3.09
CA PHE A 338 7.37 8.91 -2.48
C PHE A 338 7.74 10.16 -3.27
N ARG A 339 7.94 10.02 -4.59
CA ARG A 339 8.40 11.14 -5.43
C ARG A 339 7.25 12.05 -5.85
N GLN A 340 6.10 11.49 -6.21
CA GLN A 340 5.01 12.28 -6.79
C GLN A 340 4.11 12.92 -5.73
N ASN A 341 3.84 12.24 -4.61
CA ASN A 341 2.80 12.66 -3.65
C ASN A 341 3.36 13.15 -2.30
N LEU A 342 4.49 12.59 -1.85
CA LEU A 342 5.12 13.03 -0.59
C LEU A 342 5.98 14.26 -0.82
N LEU A 343 6.88 14.22 -1.81
CA LEU A 343 7.75 15.36 -2.15
C LEU A 343 7.06 16.39 -3.04
N GLY A 344 6.16 15.94 -3.92
CA GLY A 344 5.32 16.81 -4.74
C GLY A 344 3.92 16.91 -4.14
N LYS A 345 3.51 18.12 -3.74
CA LYS A 345 2.12 18.37 -3.35
C LYS A 345 1.58 19.55 -4.15
N ARG A 346 0.35 19.39 -4.63
CA ARG A 346 -0.43 20.53 -5.07
C ARG A 346 -0.85 21.28 -3.82
N VAL A 347 -0.62 22.58 -3.83
CA VAL A 347 -0.92 23.47 -2.72
C VAL A 347 -2.03 24.42 -3.16
N ASP A 348 -2.99 24.62 -2.27
CA ASP A 348 -4.00 25.67 -2.42
C ASP A 348 -3.36 27.05 -2.24
N TYR A 349 -4.12 28.12 -2.56
CA TYR A 349 -3.60 29.50 -2.53
C TYR A 349 -2.37 29.70 -3.42
N SER A 350 -2.38 29.08 -4.60
CA SER A 350 -1.37 29.25 -5.63
C SER A 350 -1.99 29.71 -6.94
N GLY A 351 -1.23 30.47 -7.73
CA GLY A 351 -1.66 31.00 -9.02
C GLY A 351 -0.52 30.98 -10.03
N ARG A 352 -0.85 31.05 -11.32
CA ARG A 352 0.11 31.16 -12.41
C ARG A 352 -0.38 32.19 -13.41
N SER A 353 0.49 33.10 -13.82
CA SER A 353 0.24 34.00 -14.94
C SER A 353 1.50 34.19 -15.81
N VAL A 354 1.33 34.92 -16.91
CA VAL A 354 2.42 35.38 -17.78
C VAL A 354 3.10 36.56 -17.11
N ILE A 355 4.43 36.60 -17.14
CA ILE A 355 5.20 37.73 -16.61
C ILE A 355 5.37 38.81 -17.68
N VAL A 356 5.17 40.06 -17.28
CA VAL A 356 5.41 41.25 -18.10
C VAL A 356 6.39 42.20 -17.39
N ILE A 357 6.94 43.15 -18.15
CA ILE A 357 7.91 44.12 -17.63
C ILE A 357 7.14 45.23 -16.89
N GLY A 358 7.49 45.48 -15.63
CA GLY A 358 6.95 46.58 -14.81
C GLY A 358 8.07 47.51 -14.34
N PRO A 359 8.55 48.44 -15.20
CA PRO A 359 9.75 49.23 -14.93
C PRO A 359 9.61 50.23 -13.77
N GLU A 360 8.37 50.58 -13.41
CA GLU A 360 8.02 51.50 -12.32
C GLU A 360 8.17 50.87 -10.91
N LEU A 361 8.31 49.54 -10.83
CA LEU A 361 8.31 48.79 -9.57
C LEU A 361 9.67 48.83 -8.87
N LYS A 362 9.65 48.85 -7.53
CA LYS A 362 10.88 48.70 -6.72
C LYS A 362 11.35 47.24 -6.71
N LEU A 363 12.63 47.03 -6.37
CA LEU A 363 13.25 45.69 -6.35
C LEU A 363 12.51 44.66 -5.48
N HIS A 364 11.86 45.09 -4.40
CA HIS A 364 11.10 44.22 -3.49
C HIS A 364 9.63 44.09 -3.87
N GLN A 365 9.17 44.68 -4.97
CA GLN A 365 7.77 44.73 -5.36
C GLN A 365 7.50 43.85 -6.59
N CYS A 366 6.27 43.36 -6.70
CA CYS A 366 5.78 42.71 -7.90
C CYS A 366 4.36 43.16 -8.23
N GLY A 367 4.02 43.26 -9.52
CA GLY A 367 2.64 43.46 -9.94
C GLY A 367 1.82 42.19 -9.72
N LEU A 368 0.66 42.30 -9.07
CA LEU A 368 -0.29 41.21 -8.90
C LEU A 368 -1.65 41.61 -9.48
N PRO A 369 -2.15 40.89 -10.51
CA PRO A 369 -3.47 41.17 -11.07
C PRO A 369 -4.57 41.09 -10.02
N LYS A 370 -5.40 42.14 -9.96
CA LYS A 370 -6.52 42.25 -9.01
C LYS A 370 -7.42 41.02 -8.95
N LYS A 371 -7.72 40.40 -10.09
CA LYS A 371 -8.53 39.17 -10.17
C LYS A 371 -7.85 37.98 -9.49
N MET A 372 -6.53 37.85 -9.63
CA MET A 372 -5.78 36.78 -8.98
C MET A 372 -5.68 37.03 -7.48
N ALA A 373 -5.39 38.27 -7.09
CA ALA A 373 -5.33 38.67 -5.68
C ALA A 373 -6.66 38.37 -4.96
N LEU A 374 -7.80 38.69 -5.57
CA LEU A 374 -9.12 38.43 -5.00
C LEU A 374 -9.35 36.94 -4.69
N ILE A 375 -8.85 36.02 -5.52
CA ILE A 375 -8.95 34.57 -5.29
C ILE A 375 -7.95 34.11 -4.21
N LEU A 376 -6.70 34.56 -4.29
CA LEU A 376 -5.64 34.15 -3.36
C LEU A 376 -5.92 34.62 -1.93
N PHE A 377 -6.47 35.82 -1.78
CA PHE A 377 -6.75 36.45 -0.49
C PHE A 377 -8.21 36.30 -0.03
N GLU A 378 -9.04 35.51 -0.71
CA GLU A 378 -10.48 35.34 -0.41
C GLU A 378 -10.77 35.12 1.10
N PRO A 379 -10.06 34.24 1.84
CA PRO A 379 -10.35 34.03 3.26
C PRO A 379 -10.08 35.26 4.13
N PHE A 380 -9.06 36.06 3.78
CA PHE A 380 -8.70 37.27 4.50
C PHE A 380 -9.72 38.39 4.25
N ILE A 381 -10.17 38.52 3.00
CA ILE A 381 -11.24 39.46 2.62
C ILE A 381 -12.54 39.12 3.38
N ILE A 382 -12.93 37.84 3.40
CA ILE A 382 -14.13 37.39 4.13
C ILE A 382 -14.03 37.75 5.61
N ARG A 383 -12.87 37.55 6.23
CA ARG A 383 -12.64 37.90 7.63
C ARG A 383 -12.80 39.40 7.85
N ARG A 384 -12.17 40.22 7.01
CA ARG A 384 -12.19 41.68 7.14
C ARG A 384 -13.59 42.27 6.93
N LEU A 385 -14.33 41.78 5.95
CA LEU A 385 -15.73 42.15 5.70
C LEU A 385 -16.65 41.88 6.90
N LYS A 386 -16.39 40.81 7.67
CA LYS A 386 -17.14 40.50 8.90
C LYS A 386 -16.75 41.41 10.05
N GLU A 387 -15.45 41.70 10.21
CA GLU A 387 -14.94 42.59 11.27
C GLU A 387 -15.47 44.03 11.12
N LEU A 388 -15.57 44.52 9.88
CA LEU A 388 -16.11 45.85 9.57
C LEU A 388 -17.64 45.90 9.56
N GLY A 389 -18.32 44.76 9.75
CA GLY A 389 -19.79 44.70 9.85
C GLY A 389 -20.54 44.75 8.52
N PHE A 390 -19.86 44.73 7.36
CA PHE A 390 -20.51 44.71 6.05
C PHE A 390 -21.35 43.45 5.80
N VAL A 391 -20.94 42.31 6.38
CA VAL A 391 -21.63 41.03 6.26
C VAL A 391 -21.60 40.24 7.56
N HIS A 392 -22.72 39.62 7.91
CA HIS A 392 -22.81 38.76 9.11
C HIS A 392 -22.48 37.28 8.81
N THR A 393 -22.62 36.84 7.55
CA THR A 393 -22.43 35.44 7.16
C THR A 393 -21.34 35.27 6.11
N VAL A 394 -20.66 34.11 6.12
CA VAL A 394 -19.63 33.77 5.11
C VAL A 394 -20.22 33.69 3.70
N ARG A 395 -21.47 33.23 3.58
CA ARG A 395 -22.18 33.18 2.29
C ARG A 395 -22.46 34.57 1.74
N GLY A 396 -22.86 35.51 2.60
CA GLY A 396 -23.02 36.91 2.23
C GLY A 396 -21.71 37.53 1.73
N ALA A 397 -20.60 37.26 2.44
CA ALA A 397 -19.27 37.70 2.04
C ALA A 397 -18.88 37.17 0.65
N ARG A 398 -19.06 35.87 0.39
CA ARG A 398 -18.79 35.27 -0.93
C ARG A 398 -19.60 35.90 -2.06
N LYS A 399 -20.89 36.14 -1.82
CA LYS A 399 -21.76 36.79 -2.81
C LYS A 399 -21.28 38.23 -3.14
N MET A 400 -20.82 38.96 -2.13
CA MET A 400 -20.27 40.31 -2.29
C MET A 400 -18.93 40.32 -3.05
N ILE A 401 -18.09 39.31 -2.80
CA ILE A 401 -16.84 39.08 -3.53
C ILE A 401 -17.13 38.71 -5.01
N GLU A 402 -18.12 37.85 -5.26
CA GLU A 402 -18.57 37.49 -6.61
C GLU A 402 -19.16 38.68 -7.37
N SER A 403 -19.92 39.55 -6.69
CA SER A 403 -20.46 40.78 -7.29
C SER A 403 -19.43 41.89 -7.49
N ARG A 404 -18.20 41.73 -7.00
CA ARG A 404 -17.07 42.68 -7.12
C ARG A 404 -17.44 44.09 -6.63
N SER A 405 -18.11 44.17 -5.50
CA SER A 405 -18.52 45.45 -4.93
C SER A 405 -17.32 46.36 -4.62
N PRO A 406 -17.46 47.70 -4.71
CA PRO A 406 -16.36 48.65 -4.48
C PRO A 406 -15.61 48.43 -3.16
N GLU A 407 -16.35 48.13 -2.09
CA GLU A 407 -15.81 47.91 -0.74
C GLU A 407 -14.84 46.71 -0.68
N VAL A 408 -15.00 45.72 -1.56
CA VAL A 408 -14.12 44.56 -1.66
C VAL A 408 -12.75 44.96 -2.18
N TRP A 409 -12.68 45.96 -3.07
CA TRP A 409 -11.40 46.43 -3.62
C TRP A 409 -10.59 47.21 -2.59
N ASP A 410 -11.25 48.06 -1.81
CA ASP A 410 -10.60 48.81 -0.72
C ASP A 410 -10.04 47.86 0.35
N ILE A 411 -10.84 46.84 0.71
CA ILE A 411 -10.41 45.79 1.64
C ILE A 411 -9.27 44.96 1.07
N LEU A 412 -9.30 44.65 -0.23
CA LEU A 412 -8.22 43.91 -0.88
C LEU A 412 -6.90 44.70 -0.82
N GLU A 413 -6.94 46.01 -1.06
CA GLU A 413 -5.75 46.87 -0.95
C GLU A 413 -5.22 46.92 0.48
N GLU A 414 -6.10 47.05 1.49
CA GLU A 414 -5.73 46.98 2.90
C GLU A 414 -5.07 45.62 3.25
N VAL A 415 -5.68 44.51 2.82
CA VAL A 415 -5.23 43.14 3.12
C VAL A 415 -3.92 42.78 2.41
N THR A 416 -3.67 43.30 1.21
CA THR A 416 -2.42 43.01 0.48
C THR A 416 -1.23 43.77 1.03
N LYS A 417 -1.45 44.90 1.72
CA LYS A 417 -0.37 45.72 2.28
C LYS A 417 0.37 44.99 3.40
N GLY A 418 1.69 44.84 3.25
CA GLY A 418 2.54 44.14 4.22
C GLY A 418 2.43 42.61 4.18
N HIS A 419 1.70 42.04 3.21
CA HIS A 419 1.59 40.60 3.01
C HIS A 419 2.42 40.14 1.79
N PRO A 420 3.66 39.65 1.99
CA PRO A 420 4.51 39.23 0.88
C PRO A 420 3.98 37.96 0.20
N VAL A 421 4.20 37.89 -1.12
CA VAL A 421 3.89 36.71 -1.95
C VAL A 421 5.18 36.08 -2.45
N LEU A 422 5.17 34.75 -2.62
CA LEU A 422 6.30 34.01 -3.19
C LEU A 422 6.11 33.84 -4.69
N LEU A 423 7.08 34.31 -5.48
CA LEU A 423 7.15 34.05 -6.91
C LEU A 423 8.16 32.93 -7.18
N ASN A 424 7.81 32.02 -8.09
CA ASN A 424 8.67 30.92 -8.52
C ASN A 424 8.65 30.79 -10.04
N ARG A 425 9.79 30.45 -10.65
CA ARG A 425 9.90 30.13 -12.08
C ARG A 425 10.40 28.70 -12.27
N ALA A 426 9.68 27.94 -13.10
CA ALA A 426 10.14 26.63 -13.55
C ALA A 426 11.12 26.79 -14.74
N PRO A 427 12.25 26.06 -14.77
CA PRO A 427 12.75 25.13 -13.75
C PRO A 427 13.44 25.84 -12.56
N THR A 428 13.17 25.36 -11.34
CA THR A 428 13.81 25.86 -10.11
C THR A 428 15.18 25.19 -9.95
N LEU A 429 16.26 25.85 -10.37
CA LEU A 429 17.62 25.29 -10.35
C LEU A 429 18.36 25.57 -9.03
N HIS A 430 18.07 26.69 -8.39
CA HIS A 430 18.74 27.13 -7.16
C HIS A 430 17.76 27.92 -6.27
N ARG A 431 18.16 28.18 -5.02
CA ARG A 431 17.32 28.89 -4.04
C ARG A 431 16.80 30.26 -4.51
N LEU A 432 17.54 30.98 -5.37
CA LEU A 432 17.13 32.30 -5.86
C LEU A 432 15.99 32.26 -6.88
N SER A 433 15.55 31.08 -7.33
CA SER A 433 14.39 30.94 -8.22
C SER A 433 13.07 31.15 -7.48
N ILE A 434 13.09 31.15 -6.14
CA ILE A 434 11.96 31.47 -5.29
C ILE A 434 12.31 32.71 -4.48
N GLN A 435 11.53 33.77 -4.64
CA GLN A 435 11.75 35.04 -3.97
C GLN A 435 10.43 35.60 -3.46
N ALA A 436 10.50 36.35 -2.35
CA ALA A 436 9.37 37.03 -1.76
C ALA A 436 9.31 38.48 -2.26
N PHE A 437 8.12 38.94 -2.62
CA PHE A 437 7.88 40.31 -3.07
C PHE A 437 6.61 40.85 -2.43
N GLU A 438 6.54 42.16 -2.25
CA GLU A 438 5.32 42.87 -1.88
C GLU A 438 4.41 43.03 -3.09
N PRO A 439 3.15 42.56 -3.05
CA PRO A 439 2.24 42.68 -4.17
C PRO A 439 1.73 44.12 -4.31
N VAL A 440 1.86 44.66 -5.52
CA VAL A 440 1.21 45.89 -5.96
C VAL A 440 0.05 45.52 -6.85
N LEU A 441 -1.17 45.91 -6.48
CA LEU A 441 -2.38 45.57 -7.23
C LEU A 441 -2.38 46.30 -8.58
N ILE A 442 -2.44 45.52 -9.67
CA ILE A 442 -2.50 46.03 -11.03
C ILE A 442 -3.78 45.60 -11.74
N GLU A 443 -4.20 46.41 -12.71
CA GLU A 443 -5.23 46.03 -13.67
C GLU A 443 -4.66 45.06 -14.72
N GLY A 444 -5.54 44.28 -15.35
CA GLY A 444 -5.15 43.29 -16.36
C GLY A 444 -5.03 41.87 -15.81
N ASN A 445 -4.33 41.01 -16.55
CA ASN A 445 -4.18 39.59 -16.22
C ASN A 445 -2.71 39.14 -16.12
N ALA A 446 -1.73 40.02 -16.41
CA ALA A 446 -0.31 39.70 -16.45
C ALA A 446 0.49 40.71 -15.64
#